data_AF-A0A9E4BJU3-F1
#
_entry.id   AF-A0A9E4BJU3-F1
#
_cell.length_a   1.000
_cell.length_b   1.000
_cell.length_c   1.000
_cell.angle_alpha   90.00
_cell.angle_beta   90.00
_cell.angle_gamma   90.00
#
_symmetry.space_group_name_H-M   'P 1'
#
loop_
_entity.id
_entity.type
_entity.pdbx_description
1 polymer ?
#
loop_
_entity_poly.entity_id
_entity_poly.type
_entity_poly.pdbx_seq_one_letter_code
_entity_poly.pdbx_strand_id
1 'polypeptide(L)'
;MKELLLNIDRRIIFIFVALGVIIPSLTAFQLPIKPTNHVRAVYDTIEDVAEKKGTILISFDYGPGSDAEIQPMALAILRQCFSKDVKVVAMCHWPDAVGLAEKALAETALEFNAQSGIDYTFLGYKTGFGTLVLGMGQDFHGTFPQDTQGYNTTELPVTKNIRSLTDFDYVISLAAGATPEQAWIPFGQERYKFKFGLGCT
;
A
#
# COMPACT_ATOMS: atom_id res chain seq x y z
N MET A 1 -9.00 -47.72 8.95
CA MET A 1 -8.87 -46.24 9.09
C MET A 1 -9.52 -45.48 7.93
N LYS A 2 -9.27 -45.84 6.65
CA LYS A 2 -9.94 -45.19 5.50
C LYS A 2 -11.48 -45.38 5.44
N GLU A 3 -12.00 -46.56 5.77
CA GLU A 3 -13.46 -46.80 5.79
C GLU A 3 -14.20 -46.10 6.94
N LEU A 4 -13.50 -45.81 8.03
CA LEU A 4 -14.08 -45.19 9.23
C LEU A 4 -14.33 -43.68 9.04
N LEU A 5 -13.51 -43.03 8.21
CA LEU A 5 -13.70 -41.63 7.80
C LEU A 5 -14.79 -41.45 6.74
N LEU A 6 -15.09 -42.49 5.95
CA LEU A 6 -16.10 -42.45 4.88
C LEU A 6 -17.54 -42.63 5.38
N ASN A 7 -17.73 -43.24 6.56
CA ASN A 7 -19.05 -43.50 7.15
C ASN A 7 -19.45 -42.48 8.25
N ILE A 8 -18.71 -41.38 8.42
CA ILE A 8 -19.08 -40.34 9.37
C ILE A 8 -20.30 -39.58 8.85
N ASP A 9 -21.35 -39.49 9.67
CA ASP A 9 -22.51 -38.67 9.35
C ASP A 9 -22.07 -37.20 9.16
N ARG A 10 -22.37 -36.64 8.00
CA ARG A 10 -22.10 -35.24 7.65
C ARG A 10 -22.55 -34.25 8.73
N ARG A 11 -23.59 -34.56 9.51
CA ARG A 11 -24.07 -33.74 10.62
C ARG A 11 -23.02 -33.57 11.72
N ILE A 12 -22.29 -34.64 12.03
CA ILE A 12 -21.22 -34.61 13.03
C ILE A 12 -20.08 -33.72 12.54
N ILE A 13 -19.72 -33.82 11.25
CA ILE A 13 -18.73 -32.94 10.61
C ILE A 13 -19.17 -31.48 10.71
N PHE A 14 -20.43 -31.15 10.38
CA PHE A 14 -20.94 -29.79 10.48
C PHE A 14 -20.99 -29.27 11.92
N ILE A 15 -21.26 -30.12 12.92
CA ILE A 15 -21.17 -29.74 14.33
C ILE A 15 -19.72 -29.41 14.70
N PHE A 16 -18.74 -30.22 14.32
CA PHE A 16 -17.33 -29.91 14.60
C PHE A 16 -16.86 -28.64 13.89
N VAL A 17 -17.27 -28.40 12.65
CA VAL A 17 -16.99 -27.15 11.93
C VAL A 17 -17.66 -25.96 12.65
N ALA A 18 -18.93 -26.09 13.04
CA ALA A 18 -19.65 -25.04 13.76
C ALA A 18 -19.00 -24.72 15.11
N LEU A 19 -18.63 -25.74 15.89
CA LEU A 19 -17.89 -25.56 17.14
C LEU A 19 -16.51 -24.95 16.89
N GLY A 20 -15.83 -25.34 15.81
CA GLY A 20 -14.54 -24.77 15.39
C GLY A 20 -14.59 -23.28 15.05
N VAL A 21 -15.77 -22.74 14.68
CA VAL A 21 -15.97 -21.30 14.45
C VAL A 21 -16.49 -20.60 15.71
N ILE A 22 -17.48 -21.20 16.39
CA ILE A 22 -18.13 -20.61 17.57
C ILE A 22 -17.14 -20.48 18.73
N ILE A 23 -16.31 -21.49 18.99
CA ILE A 23 -15.39 -21.49 20.13
C ILE A 23 -14.37 -20.34 20.00
N PRO A 24 -13.59 -20.21 18.90
CA PRO A 24 -12.68 -19.07 18.73
C PRO A 24 -13.38 -17.71 18.63
N SER A 25 -14.65 -17.68 18.21
CA SER A 25 -15.42 -16.43 18.20
C SER A 25 -15.85 -15.97 19.60
N LEU A 26 -16.09 -16.90 20.54
CA LEU A 26 -16.48 -16.59 21.93
C LEU A 26 -15.26 -16.40 22.83
N THR A 27 -14.17 -17.09 22.54
CA THR A 27 -12.91 -16.91 23.26
C THR A 27 -12.07 -15.87 22.52
N ALA A 28 -11.77 -14.72 23.13
CA ALA A 28 -10.86 -13.71 22.56
C ALA A 28 -9.42 -14.25 22.52
N PHE A 29 -9.15 -15.17 21.60
CA PHE A 29 -7.88 -15.85 21.46
C PHE A 29 -6.87 -14.91 20.80
N GLN A 30 -6.14 -14.17 21.62
CA GLN A 30 -5.09 -13.26 21.16
C GLN A 30 -3.76 -14.02 21.08
N LEU A 31 -3.36 -14.43 19.88
CA LEU A 31 -2.01 -14.91 19.65
C LEU A 31 -1.04 -13.72 19.62
N PRO A 32 0.13 -13.81 20.30
CA PRO A 32 1.14 -12.78 20.20
C PRO A 32 1.70 -12.74 18.78
N ILE A 33 1.34 -11.72 18.01
CA ILE A 33 1.89 -11.48 16.68
C ILE A 33 3.26 -10.82 16.85
N LYS A 34 4.32 -11.57 16.59
CA LYS A 34 5.68 -11.01 16.56
C LYS A 34 5.98 -10.49 15.15
N PRO A 35 6.33 -9.21 14.97
CA PRO A 35 6.66 -8.71 13.65
C PRO A 35 7.93 -9.38 13.13
N THR A 36 7.88 -9.80 11.86
CA THR A 36 9.02 -10.38 11.14
C THR A 36 10.05 -9.29 10.83
N ASN A 37 11.26 -9.70 10.44
CA ASN A 37 12.31 -8.74 10.08
C ASN A 37 11.90 -7.85 8.90
N HIS A 38 11.13 -8.37 7.95
CA HIS A 38 10.64 -7.60 6.80
C HIS A 38 9.64 -6.52 7.23
N VAL A 39 8.70 -6.84 8.13
CA VAL A 39 7.74 -5.86 8.67
C VAL A 39 8.47 -4.76 9.45
N ARG A 40 9.46 -5.13 10.29
CA ARG A 40 10.29 -4.15 11.00
C ARG A 40 11.06 -3.25 10.05
N ALA A 41 11.67 -3.81 9.00
CA ALA A 41 12.41 -3.02 8.03
C ALA A 41 11.56 -1.96 7.33
N VAL A 42 10.29 -2.27 6.99
CA VAL A 42 9.35 -1.28 6.44
C VAL A 42 9.04 -0.20 7.48
N TYR A 43 8.69 -0.61 8.71
CA TYR A 43 8.39 0.31 9.81
C TYR A 43 9.56 1.26 10.09
N ASP A 44 10.75 0.71 10.31
CA ASP A 44 11.97 1.45 10.63
C ASP A 44 12.38 2.37 9.46
N THR A 45 12.17 1.94 8.20
CA THR A 45 12.44 2.82 7.05
C THR A 45 11.51 4.02 7.03
N ILE A 46 10.23 3.86 7.39
CA ILE A 46 9.29 4.99 7.51
C ILE A 46 9.73 5.91 8.67
N GLU A 47 10.21 5.36 9.78
CA GLU A 47 10.80 6.14 10.88
C GLU A 47 11.99 6.98 10.40
N ASP A 48 12.94 6.38 9.66
CA ASP A 48 14.09 7.09 9.09
C ASP A 48 13.65 8.23 8.15
N VAL A 49 12.56 8.04 7.40
CA VAL A 49 12.00 9.08 6.51
C VAL A 49 11.37 10.21 7.33
N ALA A 50 10.70 9.89 8.43
CA ALA A 50 10.10 10.87 9.33
C ALA A 50 11.14 11.82 9.94
N GLU A 51 12.30 11.30 10.36
CA GLU A 51 13.37 12.12 10.96
C GLU A 51 13.81 13.30 10.06
N LYS A 52 13.76 13.10 8.74
CA LYS A 52 14.11 14.12 7.73
C LYS A 52 12.90 14.82 7.11
N LYS A 53 11.67 14.52 7.56
CA LYS A 53 10.41 15.03 6.98
C LYS A 53 10.33 14.79 5.46
N GLY A 54 10.70 13.57 5.08
CA GLY A 54 10.80 13.17 3.68
C GLY A 54 9.45 12.87 3.02
N THR A 55 9.53 12.41 1.78
CA THR A 55 8.37 12.09 0.93
C THR A 55 8.40 10.62 0.50
N ILE A 56 7.28 9.93 0.68
CA ILE A 56 7.07 8.53 0.30
C ILE A 56 6.09 8.45 -0.86
N LEU A 57 6.42 7.62 -1.86
CA LEU A 57 5.49 7.23 -2.92
C LEU A 57 4.81 5.89 -2.55
N ILE A 58 3.49 5.83 -2.60
CA ILE A 58 2.72 4.62 -2.32
C ILE A 58 1.88 4.26 -3.55
N SER A 59 2.10 3.08 -4.10
CA SER A 59 1.32 2.53 -5.21
C SER A 59 0.23 1.59 -4.68
N PHE A 60 -1.01 1.86 -5.03
CA PHE A 60 -2.19 1.07 -4.69
C PHE A 60 -2.59 0.23 -5.91
N ASP A 61 -2.22 -1.05 -5.88
CA ASP A 61 -2.31 -1.99 -6.98
C ASP A 61 -3.13 -3.23 -6.58
N TYR A 62 -4.28 -3.01 -5.93
CA TYR A 62 -5.20 -4.04 -5.46
C TYR A 62 -6.66 -3.65 -5.68
N GLY A 63 -7.53 -4.64 -5.82
CA GLY A 63 -8.96 -4.45 -6.04
C GLY A 63 -9.80 -4.95 -4.85
N PRO A 64 -11.14 -4.84 -4.95
CA PRO A 64 -12.06 -5.24 -3.89
C PRO A 64 -11.89 -6.71 -3.41
N GLY A 65 -11.39 -7.59 -4.27
CA GLY A 65 -11.17 -9.01 -3.93
C GLY A 65 -10.06 -9.26 -2.91
N SER A 66 -9.13 -8.32 -2.75
CA SER A 66 -8.00 -8.38 -1.82
C SER A 66 -7.98 -7.22 -0.81
N ASP A 67 -9.04 -6.40 -0.81
CA ASP A 67 -9.25 -5.28 0.12
C ASP A 67 -9.10 -5.72 1.58
N ALA A 68 -9.67 -6.86 1.95
CA ALA A 68 -9.63 -7.38 3.32
C ALA A 68 -8.19 -7.63 3.85
N GLU A 69 -7.22 -7.86 2.95
CA GLU A 69 -5.83 -8.15 3.30
C GLU A 69 -4.94 -6.91 3.19
N ILE A 70 -5.12 -6.13 2.12
CA ILE A 70 -4.19 -5.04 1.78
C ILE A 70 -4.65 -3.68 2.32
N GLN A 71 -5.95 -3.41 2.38
CA GLN A 71 -6.45 -2.13 2.87
C GLN A 71 -6.06 -1.84 4.33
N PRO A 72 -6.13 -2.80 5.28
CA PRO A 72 -5.65 -2.57 6.64
C PRO A 72 -4.15 -2.22 6.67
N MET A 73 -3.35 -2.80 5.76
CA MET A 73 -1.93 -2.50 5.62
C MET A 73 -1.71 -1.08 5.08
N ALA A 74 -2.46 -0.68 4.05
CA ALA A 74 -2.42 0.67 3.51
C ALA A 74 -2.74 1.72 4.58
N LEU A 75 -3.83 1.49 5.34
CA LEU A 75 -4.22 2.36 6.45
C LEU A 75 -3.13 2.43 7.52
N ALA A 76 -2.52 1.30 7.91
CA ALA A 76 -1.45 1.30 8.90
C ALA A 76 -0.23 2.13 8.47
N ILE A 77 0.20 1.98 7.21
CA ILE A 77 1.31 2.75 6.64
C ILE A 77 0.97 4.24 6.57
N LEU A 78 -0.21 4.60 6.05
CA LEU A 78 -0.65 5.99 5.97
C LEU A 78 -0.76 6.65 7.35
N ARG A 79 -1.33 5.95 8.33
CA ARG A 79 -1.40 6.41 9.73
C ARG A 79 0.00 6.66 10.30
N GLN A 80 0.95 5.76 10.04
CA GLN A 80 2.34 5.97 10.48
C GLN A 80 2.94 7.22 9.82
N CYS A 81 2.78 7.37 8.50
CA CYS A 81 3.27 8.54 7.76
C CYS A 81 2.70 9.85 8.32
N PHE A 82 1.38 9.96 8.42
CA PHE A 82 0.71 11.19 8.84
C PHE A 82 0.90 11.49 10.34
N SER A 83 1.04 10.47 11.19
CA SER A 83 1.38 10.69 12.61
C SER A 83 2.75 11.33 12.83
N LYS A 84 3.59 11.37 11.78
CA LYS A 84 4.99 11.78 11.82
C LYS A 84 5.35 12.84 10.79
N ASP A 85 4.35 13.52 10.23
CA ASP A 85 4.51 14.56 9.21
C ASP A 85 5.30 14.09 7.97
N VAL A 86 5.23 12.80 7.63
CA VAL A 86 5.80 12.25 6.39
C VAL A 86 4.85 12.56 5.24
N LYS A 87 5.40 13.13 4.18
CA LYS A 87 4.65 13.47 2.98
C LYS A 87 4.33 12.24 2.15
N VAL A 88 3.12 12.16 1.60
CA VAL A 88 2.67 10.99 0.83
C VAL A 88 2.25 11.38 -0.58
N VAL A 89 2.84 10.74 -1.57
CA VAL A 89 2.35 10.77 -2.96
C VAL A 89 1.75 9.40 -3.25
N ALA A 90 0.49 9.36 -3.66
CA ALA A 90 -0.20 8.10 -3.95
C ALA A 90 -0.54 7.97 -5.43
N MET A 91 -0.50 6.75 -5.97
CA MET A 91 -0.90 6.44 -7.33
C MET A 91 -1.47 5.02 -7.45
N CYS A 92 -2.06 4.70 -8.60
CA CYS A 92 -2.52 3.34 -8.91
C CYS A 92 -2.04 2.88 -10.29
N HIS A 93 -1.59 1.63 -10.40
CA HIS A 93 -1.48 0.94 -11.68
C HIS A 93 -2.78 0.26 -12.10
N TRP A 94 -3.75 0.11 -11.19
CA TRP A 94 -5.02 -0.56 -11.47
C TRP A 94 -6.18 0.43 -11.36
N PRO A 95 -7.11 0.48 -12.33
CA PRO A 95 -8.25 1.38 -12.25
C PRO A 95 -9.17 1.03 -11.06
N ASP A 96 -9.28 -0.25 -10.72
CA ASP A 96 -10.14 -0.73 -9.62
C ASP A 96 -9.64 -0.33 -8.23
N ALA A 97 -8.35 0.07 -8.12
CA ALA A 97 -7.73 0.49 -6.87
C ALA A 97 -8.05 1.95 -6.51
N VAL A 98 -8.52 2.76 -7.47
CA VAL A 98 -8.66 4.22 -7.31
C VAL A 98 -9.57 4.56 -6.13
N GLY A 99 -10.78 3.98 -6.07
CA GLY A 99 -11.71 4.26 -4.96
C GLY A 99 -11.21 3.75 -3.60
N LEU A 100 -10.42 2.68 -3.58
CA LEU A 100 -9.83 2.13 -2.35
C LEU A 100 -8.70 3.05 -1.82
N ALA A 101 -7.85 3.55 -2.72
CA ALA A 101 -6.81 4.51 -2.41
C ALA A 101 -7.39 5.84 -1.90
N GLU A 102 -8.40 6.39 -2.60
CA GLU A 102 -9.09 7.62 -2.18
C GLU A 102 -9.71 7.47 -0.79
N LYS A 103 -10.36 6.33 -0.52
CA LYS A 103 -10.93 6.04 0.79
C LYS A 103 -9.84 5.98 1.87
N ALA A 104 -8.73 5.28 1.60
CA ALA A 104 -7.62 5.15 2.56
C ALA A 104 -7.02 6.51 2.90
N LEU A 105 -6.74 7.33 1.88
CA LEU A 105 -6.19 8.67 2.03
C LEU A 105 -7.16 9.59 2.75
N ALA A 106 -8.44 9.61 2.36
CA ALA A 106 -9.44 10.48 3.00
C ALA A 106 -9.66 10.15 4.47
N GLU A 107 -9.77 8.86 4.82
CA GLU A 107 -9.92 8.39 6.20
C GLU A 107 -8.72 8.83 7.06
N THR A 108 -7.51 8.51 6.61
CA THR A 108 -6.30 8.79 7.38
C THR A 108 -5.92 10.28 7.38
N ALA A 109 -6.16 11.01 6.30
CA ALA A 109 -5.96 12.45 6.29
C ALA A 109 -6.90 13.16 7.26
N LEU A 110 -8.16 12.72 7.37
CA LEU A 110 -9.10 13.25 8.35
C LEU A 110 -8.65 12.98 9.79
N GLU A 111 -8.15 11.77 10.07
CA GLU A 111 -7.65 11.39 11.41
C GLU A 111 -6.49 12.28 11.89
N PHE A 112 -5.62 12.72 10.99
CA PHE A 112 -4.41 13.48 11.32
C PHE A 112 -4.45 14.95 10.87
N ASN A 113 -5.58 15.43 10.34
CA ASN A 113 -5.73 16.76 9.73
C ASN A 113 -4.69 17.06 8.63
N ALA A 114 -4.30 16.03 7.87
CA ALA A 114 -3.36 16.17 6.75
C ALA A 114 -4.02 16.92 5.59
N GLN A 115 -3.28 17.83 4.96
CA GLN A 115 -3.80 18.73 3.94
C GLN A 115 -3.40 18.25 2.54
N SER A 116 -4.40 18.14 1.66
CA SER A 116 -4.20 17.82 0.25
C SER A 116 -3.33 18.88 -0.45
N GLY A 117 -2.38 18.42 -1.26
CA GLY A 117 -1.38 19.23 -1.95
C GLY A 117 -0.17 19.62 -1.08
N ILE A 118 -0.27 19.56 0.24
CA ILE A 118 0.80 19.95 1.18
C ILE A 118 1.45 18.71 1.81
N ASP A 119 0.62 17.91 2.48
CA ASP A 119 1.05 16.71 3.20
C ASP A 119 0.86 15.46 2.35
N TYR A 120 -0.15 15.45 1.48
CA TYR A 120 -0.35 14.36 0.53
C TYR A 120 -0.93 14.81 -0.81
N THR A 121 -0.75 14.02 -1.85
CA THR A 121 -1.50 14.15 -3.11
C THR A 121 -1.78 12.78 -3.71
N PHE A 122 -2.88 12.69 -4.47
CA PHE A 122 -3.26 11.48 -5.19
C PHE A 122 -3.20 11.73 -6.70
N LEU A 123 -2.33 10.99 -7.37
CA LEU A 123 -2.09 11.09 -8.81
C LEU A 123 -3.11 10.29 -9.64
N GLY A 124 -3.87 9.41 -8.98
CA GLY A 124 -4.86 8.57 -9.63
C GLY A 124 -4.26 7.37 -10.37
N TYR A 125 -5.04 6.83 -11.29
CA TYR A 125 -4.66 5.72 -12.13
C TYR A 125 -3.92 6.19 -13.39
N LYS A 126 -2.82 5.49 -13.73
CA LYS A 126 -2.20 5.63 -15.04
C LYS A 126 -1.73 4.27 -15.56
N THR A 127 -2.01 4.03 -16.85
CA THR A 127 -1.61 2.79 -17.53
C THR A 127 -0.12 2.78 -17.88
N GLY A 128 0.40 1.61 -18.26
CA GLY A 128 1.74 1.45 -18.81
C GLY A 128 2.73 0.66 -17.95
N PHE A 129 2.37 0.29 -16.72
CA PHE A 129 3.18 -0.57 -15.82
C PHE A 129 4.67 -0.18 -15.83
N GLY A 130 5.56 -1.01 -16.40
CA GLY A 130 6.99 -0.73 -16.49
C GLY A 130 7.33 0.57 -17.22
N THR A 131 6.64 0.89 -18.32
CA THR A 131 6.85 2.15 -19.06
C THR A 131 6.49 3.36 -18.21
N LEU A 132 5.45 3.25 -17.37
CA LEU A 132 5.08 4.30 -16.44
C LEU A 132 6.19 4.53 -15.41
N VAL A 133 6.70 3.46 -14.80
CA VAL A 133 7.80 3.52 -13.83
C VAL A 133 9.07 4.11 -14.46
N LEU A 134 9.41 3.73 -15.71
CA LEU A 134 10.52 4.34 -16.44
C LEU A 134 10.31 5.84 -16.67
N GLY A 135 9.09 6.24 -17.06
CA GLY A 135 8.71 7.64 -17.22
C GLY A 135 8.91 8.42 -15.93
N MET A 136 8.37 7.93 -14.81
CA MET A 136 8.53 8.57 -13.50
C MET A 136 10.00 8.65 -13.06
N GLY A 137 10.82 7.67 -13.43
CA GLY A 137 12.25 7.68 -13.14
C GLY A 137 13.05 8.66 -14.01
N GLN A 138 12.51 9.13 -15.13
CA GLN A 138 13.14 10.14 -16.00
C GLN A 138 12.61 11.55 -15.74
N ASP A 139 11.28 11.69 -15.67
CA ASP A 139 10.58 12.94 -15.46
C ASP A 139 9.23 12.66 -14.78
N PHE A 140 9.20 12.85 -13.46
CA PHE A 140 8.01 12.68 -12.64
C PHE A 140 6.89 13.64 -13.06
N HIS A 141 7.19 14.91 -13.29
CA HIS A 141 6.20 15.92 -13.63
C HIS A 141 5.68 15.76 -15.07
N GLY A 142 6.53 15.39 -16.02
CA GLY A 142 6.08 15.03 -17.37
C GLY A 142 5.21 13.78 -17.39
N THR A 143 5.49 12.85 -16.47
CA THR A 143 4.70 11.62 -16.32
C THR A 143 3.39 11.85 -15.57
N PHE A 144 3.35 12.70 -14.55
CA PHE A 144 2.13 13.11 -13.86
C PHE A 144 2.07 14.64 -13.80
N PRO A 145 1.56 15.30 -14.86
CA PRO A 145 1.50 16.76 -14.87
C PRO A 145 0.56 17.33 -13.82
N GLN A 146 -0.54 16.62 -13.55
CA GLN A 146 -1.57 17.02 -12.60
C GLN A 146 -1.97 15.85 -11.70
N ASP A 147 -2.45 16.19 -10.51
CA ASP A 147 -3.11 15.25 -9.61
C ASP A 147 -4.59 15.06 -9.99
N THR A 148 -5.32 14.19 -9.27
CA THR A 148 -6.74 13.93 -9.57
C THR A 148 -7.66 15.13 -9.30
N GLN A 149 -7.19 16.14 -8.58
CA GLN A 149 -7.92 17.39 -8.34
C GLN A 149 -7.58 18.47 -9.37
N GLY A 150 -6.67 18.20 -10.31
CA GLY A 150 -6.28 19.12 -11.37
C GLY A 150 -5.17 20.09 -10.99
N TYR A 151 -4.53 19.93 -9.82
CA TYR A 151 -3.40 20.75 -9.42
C TYR A 151 -2.12 20.30 -10.13
N ASN A 152 -1.34 21.26 -10.63
CA ASN A 152 -0.06 20.96 -11.28
C ASN A 152 0.94 20.41 -10.27
N THR A 153 1.52 19.24 -10.53
CA THR A 153 2.45 18.59 -9.60
C THR A 153 3.74 19.40 -9.39
N THR A 154 4.07 20.29 -10.32
CA THR A 154 5.19 21.23 -10.22
C THR A 154 4.97 22.33 -9.17
N GLU A 155 3.72 22.60 -8.80
CA GLU A 155 3.33 23.70 -7.90
C GLU A 155 3.00 23.21 -6.48
N LEU A 156 2.58 21.94 -6.37
CA LEU A 156 2.20 21.34 -5.09
C LEU A 156 3.38 21.24 -4.11
N PRO A 157 3.28 21.75 -2.87
CA PRO A 157 4.33 21.63 -1.86
C PRO A 157 4.79 20.19 -1.55
N VAL A 158 3.95 19.18 -1.79
CA VAL A 158 4.29 17.76 -1.62
C VAL A 158 5.19 17.21 -2.75
N THR A 159 5.05 17.71 -3.99
CA THR A 159 5.76 17.16 -5.17
C THR A 159 6.69 18.13 -5.88
N LYS A 160 6.65 19.44 -5.63
CA LYS A 160 7.40 20.46 -6.40
C LYS A 160 8.92 20.25 -6.49
N ASN A 161 9.50 19.50 -5.56
CA ASN A 161 10.93 19.20 -5.51
C ASN A 161 11.27 17.80 -6.06
N ILE A 162 10.27 17.01 -6.47
CA ILE A 162 10.41 15.64 -6.96
C ILE A 162 10.52 15.68 -8.49
N ARG A 163 11.74 15.52 -9.01
CA ARG A 163 11.98 15.46 -10.46
C ARG A 163 11.88 14.05 -11.00
N SER A 164 12.20 13.05 -10.18
CA SER A 164 12.23 11.65 -10.58
C SER A 164 12.00 10.70 -9.41
N LEU A 165 11.87 9.40 -9.70
CA LEU A 165 11.74 8.36 -8.67
C LEU A 165 12.86 8.35 -7.62
N THR A 166 14.06 8.83 -7.94
CA THR A 166 15.18 8.85 -6.98
C THR A 166 15.08 9.96 -5.94
N ASP A 167 14.19 10.94 -6.15
CA ASP A 167 13.96 12.03 -5.19
C ASP A 167 12.98 11.64 -4.08
N PHE A 168 12.28 10.51 -4.23
CA PHE A 168 11.50 9.92 -3.14
C PHE A 168 12.43 9.21 -2.15
N ASP A 169 12.16 9.41 -0.87
CA ASP A 169 12.94 8.79 0.19
C ASP A 169 12.61 7.30 0.38
N TYR A 170 11.39 6.93 0.01
CA TYR A 170 10.91 5.56 0.00
C TYR A 170 9.79 5.36 -1.01
N VAL A 171 9.75 4.19 -1.63
CA VAL A 171 8.65 3.77 -2.51
C VAL A 171 8.05 2.49 -1.95
N ILE A 172 6.73 2.42 -1.84
CA ILE A 172 6.00 1.25 -1.37
C ILE A 172 5.00 0.83 -2.44
N SER A 173 4.99 -0.45 -2.82
CA SER A 173 3.92 -1.03 -3.65
C SER A 173 3.07 -1.96 -2.80
N LEU A 174 1.77 -1.66 -2.77
CA LEU A 174 0.71 -2.45 -2.15
C LEU A 174 -0.06 -3.15 -3.27
N ALA A 175 0.15 -4.45 -3.44
CA ALA A 175 -0.26 -5.14 -4.66
C ALA A 175 -0.95 -6.49 -4.40
N ALA A 176 -2.06 -6.72 -5.08
CA ALA A 176 -2.65 -8.05 -5.21
C ALA A 176 -2.30 -8.60 -6.59
N GLY A 177 -1.10 -9.18 -6.72
CA GLY A 177 -0.59 -9.72 -7.96
C GLY A 177 0.78 -9.16 -8.37
N ALA A 178 1.03 -9.19 -9.68
CA ALA A 178 2.37 -9.13 -10.24
C ALA A 178 2.95 -7.71 -10.47
N THR A 179 2.27 -6.65 -10.03
CA THR A 179 2.72 -5.27 -10.29
C THR A 179 4.15 -5.00 -9.78
N PRO A 180 4.56 -5.46 -8.58
CA PRO A 180 5.94 -5.41 -8.13
C PRO A 180 6.95 -6.06 -9.08
N GLU A 181 6.72 -7.32 -9.47
CA GLU A 181 7.65 -8.10 -10.28
C GLU A 181 7.66 -7.69 -11.75
N GLN A 182 6.54 -7.16 -12.28
CA GLN A 182 6.41 -6.76 -13.68
C GLN A 182 6.74 -5.28 -13.93
N ALA A 183 6.61 -4.41 -12.93
CA ALA A 183 6.81 -2.97 -13.07
C ALA A 183 7.89 -2.45 -12.12
N TRP A 184 7.62 -2.44 -10.82
CA TRP A 184 8.43 -1.71 -9.85
C TRP A 184 9.85 -2.24 -9.70
N ILE A 185 10.05 -3.55 -9.64
CA ILE A 185 11.37 -4.16 -9.47
C ILE A 185 12.22 -3.99 -10.73
N PRO A 186 11.85 -4.54 -11.91
CA PRO A 186 12.72 -4.55 -13.08
C PRO A 186 12.94 -3.16 -13.69
N PHE A 187 11.92 -2.29 -13.68
CA PHE A 187 11.97 -1.00 -14.35
C PHE A 187 12.21 0.18 -13.39
N GLY A 188 11.93 -0.01 -12.09
CA GLY A 188 12.11 0.99 -11.06
C GLY A 188 13.34 0.70 -10.20
N GLN A 189 13.18 -0.15 -9.20
CA GLN A 189 14.17 -0.40 -8.16
C GLN A 189 15.51 -0.88 -8.74
N GLU A 190 15.50 -1.81 -9.70
CA GLU A 190 16.75 -2.33 -10.28
C GLU A 190 17.49 -1.26 -11.09
N ARG A 191 16.76 -0.34 -11.72
CA ARG A 191 17.33 0.73 -12.55
C ARG A 191 17.79 1.95 -11.75
N TYR A 192 16.99 2.39 -10.79
CA TYR A 192 17.18 3.66 -10.08
C TYR A 192 17.67 3.48 -8.63
N LYS A 193 17.69 2.25 -8.11
CA LYS A 193 18.25 1.87 -6.80
C LYS A 193 17.68 2.63 -5.60
N PHE A 194 16.44 3.12 -5.69
CA PHE A 194 15.72 3.72 -4.55
C PHE A 194 15.37 2.65 -3.48
N LYS A 195 15.14 3.10 -2.24
CA LYS A 195 14.64 2.22 -1.17
C LYS A 195 13.21 1.78 -1.50
N PHE A 196 12.94 0.47 -1.45
CA PHE A 196 11.66 -0.09 -1.89
C PHE A 196 11.06 -1.06 -0.87
N GLY A 197 9.75 -0.93 -0.63
CA GLY A 197 8.95 -1.77 0.26
C GLY A 197 7.80 -2.44 -0.49
N LEU A 198 7.42 -3.63 -0.03
CA LEU A 198 6.36 -4.43 -0.65
C LEU A 198 5.37 -4.93 0.38
N GLY A 199 4.09 -4.65 0.13
CA GLY A 199 2.96 -5.33 0.74
C GLY A 199 2.20 -6.07 -0.33
N CYS A 200 2.17 -7.40 -0.29
CA CYS A 200 1.50 -8.18 -1.33
C CYS A 200 0.70 -9.36 -0.78
N THR A 201 -0.27 -9.80 -1.60
CA THR A 201 -1.01 -11.05 -1.44
C THR A 201 -1.08 -11.83 -2.75
#